data_AF-A0A1G9RAN8-F1
#
_entry.id   AF-A0A1G9RAN8-F1
#
_cell.length_a   1.000
_cell.length_b   1.000
_cell.length_c   1.000
_cell.angle_alpha   90.00
_cell.angle_beta   90.00
_cell.angle_gamma   90.00
#
_symmetry.space_group_name_H-M   'P 1'
#
loop_
_entity.id
_entity.type
_entity.pdbx_description
1 polymer ?
#
loop_
_entity_poly.entity_id
_entity_poly.type
_entity_poly.pdbx_seq_one_letter_code
_entity_poly.pdbx_strand_id
1 'polypeptide(L)'
;MSNEKTILKLKLPTDPLWVKNVVESNIEEILTDHAFCEQKAASNAITLIVQNPNLSDLVQEMAMLVQEEMDHFKRVHDLILARGFVLGRERKDHYVNELLQFVIKGGSRHEQLIDRLLFSAMIEARSCERFKVMSEHINDEELSKFYYELMVSEAGHYTMFIGLARKYADGIDVEKRWKEFLEYEAKVIQNYGKSETIHG
;
A
#
# COMPACT_ATOMS: atom_id res chain seq x y z
N MET A 1 4.61 -28.98 7.60
CA MET A 1 5.27 -28.39 6.43
C MET A 1 4.27 -27.47 5.75
N SER A 2 4.41 -26.17 5.96
CA SER A 2 3.81 -25.14 5.11
C SER A 2 4.74 -23.94 5.21
N ASN A 3 5.91 -24.08 4.59
CA ASN A 3 6.81 -22.98 4.35
C ASN A 3 6.27 -22.24 3.13
N GLU A 4 5.03 -21.73 3.22
CA GLU A 4 4.59 -20.67 2.33
C GLU A 4 5.41 -19.47 2.72
N LYS A 5 6.55 -19.30 2.03
CA LYS A 5 7.18 -17.99 1.96
C LYS A 5 6.09 -17.07 1.41
N THR A 6 5.43 -16.33 2.30
CA THR A 6 4.51 -15.27 1.91
C THR A 6 5.23 -14.41 0.88
N ILE A 7 4.61 -14.26 -0.30
CA ILE A 7 5.20 -13.56 -1.46
C ILE A 7 5.68 -12.15 -1.04
N LEU A 8 4.97 -11.54 -0.08
CA LEU A 8 5.18 -10.21 0.45
C LEU A 8 6.28 -10.13 1.55
N LYS A 9 6.71 -11.28 2.09
CA LYS A 9 7.74 -11.42 3.16
C LYS A 9 7.48 -10.63 4.45
N LEU A 10 6.28 -10.07 4.65
CA LEU A 10 5.88 -9.37 5.87
C LEU A 10 6.07 -10.26 7.12
N LYS A 11 6.53 -9.66 8.21
CA LYS A 11 6.88 -10.41 9.43
C LYS A 11 5.71 -10.61 10.39
N LEU A 12 4.71 -9.73 10.34
CA LEU A 12 3.52 -9.80 11.17
C LEU A 12 2.27 -9.77 10.29
N PRO A 13 1.44 -10.84 10.30
CA PRO A 13 0.15 -10.83 9.65
C PRO A 13 -0.84 -9.96 10.43
N THR A 14 -1.85 -9.44 9.74
CA THR A 14 -3.00 -8.77 10.32
C THR A 14 -3.85 -9.80 11.05
N ASP A 15 -4.28 -9.46 12.27
CA ASP A 15 -5.21 -10.28 13.05
C ASP A 15 -6.58 -10.28 12.34
N PRO A 16 -7.15 -11.44 11.97
CA PRO A 16 -8.48 -11.52 11.37
C PRO A 16 -9.60 -10.87 12.20
N LEU A 17 -9.42 -10.77 13.53
CA LEU A 17 -10.37 -10.08 14.40
C LEU A 17 -10.45 -8.57 14.11
N TRP A 18 -9.44 -7.96 13.49
CA TRP A 18 -9.49 -6.58 13.02
C TRP A 18 -10.68 -6.35 12.08
N VAL A 19 -10.99 -7.33 11.20
CA VAL A 19 -12.11 -7.19 10.26
C VAL A 19 -13.44 -7.13 11.02
N LYS A 20 -13.67 -8.04 11.96
CA LYS A 20 -14.92 -8.10 12.73
C LYS A 20 -15.08 -6.95 13.71
N ASN A 21 -14.00 -6.57 14.38
CA ASN A 21 -14.07 -5.62 15.49
C ASN A 21 -13.91 -4.16 15.04
N VAL A 22 -13.23 -3.92 13.92
CA VAL A 22 -12.88 -2.57 13.46
C VAL A 22 -13.51 -2.28 12.11
N VAL A 23 -13.18 -3.06 11.06
CA VAL A 23 -13.67 -2.79 9.69
C VAL A 23 -15.20 -2.81 9.63
N GLU A 24 -15.84 -3.88 10.11
CA GLU A 24 -17.29 -4.02 10.05
C GLU A 24 -18.04 -3.04 10.96
N SER A 25 -17.35 -2.43 11.95
CA SER A 25 -17.96 -1.45 12.85
C SER A 25 -18.23 -0.10 12.17
N ASN A 26 -17.48 0.24 11.12
CA ASN A 26 -17.59 1.51 10.41
C ASN A 26 -17.10 1.43 8.96
N ILE A 27 -17.90 0.81 8.09
CA ILE A 27 -17.57 0.64 6.67
C ILE A 27 -17.45 1.97 5.92
N GLU A 28 -18.26 2.98 6.25
CA GLU A 28 -18.19 4.30 5.59
C GLU A 28 -16.80 4.95 5.75
N GLU A 29 -16.25 4.86 6.96
CA GLU A 29 -14.95 5.41 7.29
C GLU A 29 -13.81 4.62 6.65
N ILE A 30 -13.89 3.28 6.64
CA ILE A 30 -12.95 2.42 5.93
C ILE A 30 -12.91 2.74 4.44
N LEU A 31 -14.07 2.84 3.79
CA LEU A 31 -14.13 3.15 2.36
C LEU A 31 -13.62 4.56 2.07
N THR A 32 -13.92 5.53 2.95
CA THR A 32 -13.39 6.90 2.82
C THR A 32 -11.87 6.90 2.90
N ASP A 33 -11.29 6.27 3.93
CA ASP A 33 -9.84 6.21 4.09
C ASP A 33 -9.17 5.46 2.93
N HIS A 34 -9.78 4.36 2.49
CA HIS A 34 -9.32 3.58 1.34
C HIS A 34 -9.29 4.43 0.07
N ALA A 35 -10.37 5.15 -0.25
CA ALA A 35 -10.38 6.04 -1.41
C ALA A 35 -9.20 7.02 -1.35
N PHE A 36 -8.93 7.63 -0.20
CA PHE A 36 -7.77 8.53 -0.10
C PHE A 36 -6.42 7.79 -0.18
N CYS A 37 -6.32 6.53 0.25
CA CYS A 37 -5.13 5.71 0.02
C CYS A 37 -4.81 5.58 -1.48
N GLU A 38 -5.80 5.26 -2.31
CA GLU A 38 -5.59 5.13 -3.77
C GLU A 38 -5.17 6.46 -4.39
N GLN A 39 -5.82 7.56 -3.99
CA GLN A 39 -5.42 8.90 -4.44
C GLN A 39 -3.99 9.26 -4.02
N LYS A 40 -3.57 8.86 -2.82
CA LYS A 40 -2.22 9.08 -2.30
C LYS A 40 -1.18 8.22 -3.05
N ALA A 41 -1.52 6.98 -3.41
CA ALA A 41 -0.70 6.13 -4.26
C ALA A 41 -0.48 6.76 -5.65
N ALA A 42 -1.56 7.22 -6.30
CA ALA A 42 -1.48 7.97 -7.56
C ALA A 42 -0.62 9.24 -7.42
N SER A 43 -0.79 10.01 -6.34
CA SER A 43 -0.01 11.22 -6.08
C SER A 43 1.48 10.94 -5.87
N ASN A 44 1.82 9.82 -5.22
CA ASN A 44 3.19 9.35 -5.05
C ASN A 44 3.82 8.97 -6.40
N ALA A 45 3.08 8.25 -7.25
CA ALA A 45 3.52 7.90 -8.60
C ALA A 45 3.76 9.13 -9.48
N ILE A 46 2.88 10.13 -9.44
CA ILE A 46 3.09 11.43 -10.11
C ILE A 46 4.37 12.11 -9.60
N THR A 47 4.61 12.08 -8.29
CA THR A 47 5.84 12.65 -7.71
C THR A 47 7.09 11.93 -8.22
N LEU A 48 7.06 10.60 -8.33
CA LEU A 48 8.16 9.81 -8.87
C LEU A 48 8.45 10.17 -10.34
N ILE A 49 7.42 10.40 -11.15
CA ILE A 49 7.57 10.89 -12.54
C ILE A 49 8.28 12.23 -12.57
N VAL A 50 7.78 13.20 -11.80
CA VAL A 50 8.34 14.57 -11.77
C VAL A 50 9.79 14.59 -11.32
N GLN A 51 10.15 13.74 -10.36
CA GLN A 51 11.51 13.69 -9.81
C GLN A 51 12.50 12.93 -10.69
N ASN A 52 12.03 12.04 -11.58
CA ASN A 52 12.86 11.14 -12.37
C ASN A 52 12.48 11.12 -13.87
N PRO A 53 12.33 12.28 -14.55
CA PRO A 53 11.80 12.36 -15.91
C PRO A 53 12.71 11.70 -16.96
N ASN A 54 13.98 11.49 -16.63
CA ASN A 54 14.97 10.86 -17.49
C ASN A 54 14.95 9.31 -17.46
N LEU A 55 14.14 8.71 -16.58
CA LEU A 55 14.00 7.26 -16.46
C LEU A 55 12.71 6.81 -17.16
N SER A 56 12.75 6.70 -18.49
CA SER A 56 11.54 6.55 -19.31
C SER A 56 10.69 5.32 -18.98
N ASP A 57 11.30 4.19 -18.62
CA ASP A 57 10.56 3.01 -18.20
C ASP A 57 9.89 3.21 -16.84
N LEU A 58 10.55 3.86 -15.86
CA LEU A 58 9.90 4.23 -14.61
C LEU A 58 8.71 5.17 -14.88
N VAL A 59 8.87 6.15 -15.77
CA VAL A 59 7.78 7.07 -16.12
C VAL A 59 6.59 6.31 -16.71
N GLN A 60 6.81 5.32 -17.57
CA GLN A 60 5.74 4.51 -18.15
C GLN A 60 5.02 3.66 -17.08
N GLU A 61 5.78 2.97 -16.22
CA GLU A 61 5.20 2.18 -15.13
C GLU A 61 4.38 3.06 -14.17
N MET A 62 4.91 4.22 -13.77
CA MET A 62 4.18 5.14 -12.90
C MET A 62 2.96 5.77 -13.57
N ALA A 63 2.99 6.01 -14.88
CA ALA A 63 1.83 6.52 -15.61
C ALA A 63 0.69 5.49 -15.69
N MET A 64 1.02 4.21 -15.85
CA MET A 64 0.04 3.11 -15.79
C MET A 64 -0.50 2.96 -14.37
N LEU A 65 0.36 2.98 -13.36
CA LEU A 65 -0.04 2.93 -11.95
C LEU A 65 -1.02 4.06 -11.62
N VAL A 66 -0.74 5.31 -12.02
CA VAL A 66 -1.65 6.44 -11.79
C VAL A 66 -3.04 6.20 -12.37
N GLN A 67 -3.15 5.59 -13.55
CA GLN A 67 -4.45 5.29 -14.15
C GLN A 67 -5.18 4.23 -13.33
N GLU A 68 -4.49 3.14 -12.99
CA GLU A 68 -5.04 2.04 -12.20
C GLU A 68 -5.51 2.49 -10.81
N GLU A 69 -4.71 3.29 -10.10
CA GLU A 69 -5.11 3.79 -8.77
C GLU A 69 -6.26 4.80 -8.83
N MET A 70 -6.36 5.60 -9.89
CA MET A 70 -7.52 6.47 -10.06
C MET A 70 -8.78 5.68 -10.46
N ASP A 71 -8.62 4.55 -11.14
CA ASP A 71 -9.71 3.60 -11.37
C ASP A 71 -10.12 2.91 -10.06
N HIS A 72 -9.18 2.51 -9.19
CA HIS A 72 -9.47 2.01 -7.84
C HIS A 72 -10.20 3.04 -7.00
N PHE A 73 -9.69 4.28 -6.93
CA PHE A 73 -10.35 5.40 -6.27
C PHE A 73 -11.82 5.53 -6.72
N LYS A 74 -12.05 5.50 -8.03
CA LYS A 74 -13.39 5.62 -8.61
C LYS A 74 -14.29 4.48 -8.19
N ARG A 75 -13.79 3.23 -8.18
CA ARG A 75 -14.53 2.04 -7.75
C ARG A 75 -14.90 2.11 -6.26
N VAL A 76 -13.97 2.53 -5.39
CA VAL A 76 -14.26 2.75 -3.96
C VAL A 76 -15.33 3.84 -3.80
N HIS A 77 -15.21 4.95 -4.52
CA HIS A 77 -16.20 6.02 -4.50
C HIS A 77 -17.59 5.56 -4.97
N ASP A 78 -17.66 4.68 -5.97
CA ASP A 78 -18.94 4.11 -6.40
C ASP A 78 -19.57 3.21 -5.33
N LEU A 79 -18.76 2.44 -4.59
CA LEU A 79 -19.23 1.66 -3.43
C LEU A 79 -19.77 2.55 -2.31
N ILE A 80 -19.10 3.68 -2.04
CA ILE A 80 -19.56 4.72 -1.09
C ILE A 80 -20.95 5.22 -1.52
N LEU A 81 -21.11 5.63 -2.77
CA LEU A 81 -22.38 6.15 -3.28
C LEU A 81 -23.49 5.09 -3.30
N ALA A 82 -23.18 3.85 -3.70
CA ALA A 82 -24.14 2.75 -3.75
C ALA A 82 -24.70 2.40 -2.36
N ARG A 83 -23.93 2.66 -1.30
CA ARG A 83 -24.32 2.48 0.11
C ARG A 83 -25.02 3.70 0.71
N GLY A 84 -25.23 4.76 -0.08
CA GLY A 84 -25.88 5.99 0.37
C GLY A 84 -24.99 6.90 1.22
N PHE A 85 -23.69 6.66 1.22
CA PHE A 85 -22.70 7.50 1.92
C PHE A 85 -22.24 8.67 1.04
N VAL A 86 -21.50 9.59 1.64
CA VAL A 86 -20.80 10.68 0.95
C VAL A 86 -19.32 10.53 1.25
N LEU A 87 -18.45 10.76 0.26
CA LEU A 87 -17.01 10.72 0.48
C LEU A 87 -16.63 11.69 1.61
N GLY A 88 -16.05 11.16 2.68
CA GLY A 88 -15.61 11.94 3.82
C GLY A 88 -14.37 12.80 3.52
N ARG A 89 -13.76 13.32 4.58
CA ARG A 89 -12.56 14.17 4.46
C ARG A 89 -11.30 13.34 4.44
N GLU A 90 -10.30 13.84 3.71
CA GLU A 90 -8.94 13.29 3.76
C GLU A 90 -8.37 13.41 5.17
N ARG A 91 -7.63 12.38 5.57
CA ARG A 91 -6.90 12.31 6.83
C ARG A 91 -5.49 11.81 6.60
N LYS A 92 -4.59 12.29 7.46
CA LYS A 92 -3.22 11.81 7.53
C LYS A 92 -3.20 10.33 7.87
N ASP A 93 -2.49 9.57 7.06
CA ASP A 93 -2.19 8.18 7.36
C ASP A 93 -1.02 8.12 8.35
N HIS A 94 -1.30 7.76 9.60
CA HIS A 94 -0.31 7.73 10.66
C HIS A 94 0.75 6.65 10.43
N TYR A 95 0.34 5.47 9.93
CA TYR A 95 1.24 4.37 9.60
C TYR A 95 2.22 4.76 8.49
N VAL A 96 1.71 5.31 7.39
CA VAL A 96 2.53 5.77 6.26
C VAL A 96 3.49 6.87 6.72
N ASN A 97 3.03 7.81 7.55
CA ASN A 97 3.86 8.89 8.07
C ASN A 97 4.95 8.38 9.03
N GLU A 98 4.69 7.34 9.81
CA GLU A 98 5.69 6.72 10.67
C GLU A 98 6.73 5.95 9.84
N LEU A 99 6.28 5.14 8.86
CA LEU A 99 7.17 4.47 7.92
C LEU A 99 8.06 5.43 7.13
N LEU A 100 7.51 6.59 6.73
CA LEU A 100 8.25 7.61 6.00
C LEU A 100 9.45 8.15 6.81
N GLN A 101 9.45 8.04 8.13
CA GLN A 101 10.59 8.44 8.96
C GLN A 101 11.82 7.53 8.77
N PHE A 102 11.61 6.30 8.30
CA PHE A 102 12.68 5.36 7.99
C PHE A 102 13.31 5.57 6.62
N VAL A 103 12.65 6.38 5.78
CA VAL A 103 13.19 6.77 4.48
C VAL A 103 14.40 7.68 4.68
N ILE A 104 15.47 7.40 3.95
CA ILE A 104 16.72 8.15 4.05
C ILE A 104 16.50 9.64 3.74
N LYS A 105 17.17 10.50 4.50
CA LYS A 105 17.18 11.95 4.29
C LYS A 105 18.59 12.36 3.89
N GLY A 106 18.79 12.76 2.64
CA GLY A 106 20.10 13.07 2.07
C GLY A 106 20.68 11.91 1.25
N GLY A 107 22.01 11.88 1.10
CA GLY A 107 22.65 10.95 0.17
C GLY A 107 22.49 11.36 -1.30
N SER A 108 22.86 10.46 -2.20
CA SER A 108 22.71 10.64 -3.64
C SER A 108 21.24 10.57 -4.07
N ARG A 109 20.92 11.17 -5.22
CA ARG A 109 19.57 11.06 -5.83
C ARG A 109 19.18 9.61 -6.10
N HIS A 110 20.18 8.77 -6.37
CA HIS A 110 20.01 7.36 -6.69
C HIS A 110 19.60 6.55 -5.46
N GLU A 111 20.28 6.75 -4.32
CA GLU A 111 19.90 6.15 -3.04
C GLU A 111 18.48 6.57 -2.64
N GLN A 112 18.13 7.86 -2.82
CA GLN A 112 16.80 8.37 -2.48
C GLN A 112 15.70 7.74 -3.34
N LEU A 113 15.96 7.53 -4.65
CA LEU A 113 15.03 6.86 -5.53
C LEU A 113 14.78 5.41 -5.09
N ILE A 114 15.83 4.64 -4.87
CA ILE A 114 15.71 3.23 -4.43
C ILE A 114 14.93 3.16 -3.12
N ASP A 115 15.25 4.01 -2.16
CA ASP A 115 14.60 4.00 -0.87
C ASP A 115 13.13 4.41 -0.95
N ARG A 116 12.78 5.33 -1.87
CA ARG A 116 11.39 5.70 -2.16
C ARG A 116 10.62 4.58 -2.85
N LEU A 117 11.24 3.84 -3.76
CA LEU A 117 10.65 2.67 -4.41
C LEU A 117 10.41 1.54 -3.39
N LEU A 118 11.37 1.27 -2.51
CA LEU A 118 11.22 0.30 -1.43
C LEU A 118 10.16 0.71 -0.41
N PHE A 119 10.09 1.99 -0.07
CA PHE A 119 8.99 2.52 0.76
C PHE A 119 7.63 2.29 0.10
N SER A 120 7.50 2.59 -1.20
CA SER A 120 6.25 2.38 -1.94
C SER A 120 5.88 0.89 -1.94
N ALA A 121 6.84 0.00 -2.22
CA ALA A 121 6.64 -1.45 -2.10
C ALA A 121 6.16 -1.91 -0.71
N MET A 122 6.59 -1.25 0.37
CA MET A 122 6.13 -1.59 1.72
C MET A 122 4.66 -1.26 1.93
N ILE A 123 4.20 -0.12 1.39
CA ILE A 123 2.80 0.26 1.49
C ILE A 123 1.95 -0.77 0.74
N GLU A 124 2.26 -1.05 -0.53
CA GLU A 124 1.46 -2.02 -1.32
C GLU A 124 1.49 -3.42 -0.70
N ALA A 125 2.62 -3.82 -0.11
CA ALA A 125 2.69 -5.11 0.59
C ALA A 125 1.72 -5.17 1.78
N ARG A 126 1.61 -4.09 2.56
CA ARG A 126 0.68 -4.04 3.70
C ARG A 126 -0.77 -3.92 3.23
N SER A 127 -1.05 -3.14 2.20
CA SER A 127 -2.38 -3.02 1.58
C SER A 127 -2.84 -4.38 1.05
N CYS A 128 -1.99 -5.08 0.29
CA CYS A 128 -2.23 -6.43 -0.21
C CYS A 128 -2.60 -7.41 0.92
N GLU A 129 -1.84 -7.38 2.01
CA GLU A 129 -2.06 -8.27 3.14
C GLU A 129 -3.38 -7.97 3.87
N ARG A 130 -3.72 -6.70 4.07
CA ARG A 130 -4.98 -6.31 4.70
C ARG A 130 -6.19 -6.58 3.80
N PHE A 131 -6.09 -6.32 2.51
CA PHE A 131 -7.15 -6.66 1.55
C PHE A 131 -7.36 -8.16 1.46
N LYS A 132 -6.30 -8.98 1.55
CA LYS A 132 -6.45 -10.43 1.69
C LYS A 132 -7.30 -10.78 2.91
N VAL A 133 -6.92 -10.26 4.09
CA VAL A 133 -7.63 -10.57 5.34
C VAL A 133 -9.07 -10.07 5.30
N MET A 134 -9.34 -8.90 4.74
CA MET A 134 -10.70 -8.40 4.50
C MET A 134 -11.49 -9.32 3.57
N SER A 135 -10.91 -9.71 2.43
CA SER A 135 -11.58 -10.58 1.46
C SER A 135 -12.00 -11.92 2.05
N GLU A 136 -11.18 -12.48 2.95
CA GLU A 136 -11.41 -13.78 3.58
C GLU A 136 -12.40 -13.72 4.76
N HIS A 137 -12.55 -12.56 5.41
CA HIS A 137 -13.25 -12.48 6.70
C HIS A 137 -14.40 -11.48 6.75
N ILE A 138 -14.59 -10.58 5.79
CA ILE A 138 -15.70 -9.63 5.79
C ILE A 138 -17.04 -10.32 5.46
N ASN A 139 -18.11 -9.99 6.18
CA ASN A 139 -19.45 -10.56 5.98
C ASN A 139 -20.18 -10.01 4.75
N ASP A 140 -19.70 -8.91 4.17
CA ASP A 140 -20.26 -8.30 2.97
C ASP A 140 -19.65 -8.98 1.73
N GLU A 141 -20.46 -9.75 1.00
CA GLU A 141 -20.00 -10.54 -0.16
C GLU A 141 -19.51 -9.65 -1.32
N GLU A 142 -20.08 -8.46 -1.52
CA GLU A 142 -19.63 -7.52 -2.54
C GLU A 142 -18.24 -6.98 -2.18
N LEU A 143 -18.06 -6.56 -0.93
CA LEU A 143 -16.75 -6.08 -0.46
C LEU A 143 -15.71 -7.20 -0.42
N SER A 144 -16.09 -8.42 -0.06
CA SER A 144 -15.19 -9.57 -0.07
C SER A 144 -14.57 -9.79 -1.45
N LYS A 145 -15.40 -9.81 -2.51
CA LYS A 145 -14.94 -9.94 -3.90
C LYS A 145 -14.11 -8.74 -4.34
N PHE A 146 -14.55 -7.53 -3.99
CA PHE A 146 -13.85 -6.30 -4.31
C PHE A 146 -12.43 -6.26 -3.73
N TYR A 147 -12.27 -6.56 -2.43
CA TYR A 147 -10.95 -6.58 -1.80
C TYR A 147 -10.07 -7.74 -2.28
N TYR A 148 -10.64 -8.85 -2.72
CA TYR A 148 -9.87 -9.91 -3.38
C TYR A 148 -9.25 -9.41 -4.69
N GLU A 149 -10.01 -8.72 -5.52
CA GLU A 149 -9.52 -8.16 -6.79
C GLU A 149 -8.41 -7.13 -6.56
N LEU A 150 -8.60 -6.22 -5.60
CA LEU A 150 -7.57 -5.23 -5.26
C LEU A 150 -6.31 -5.87 -4.70
N MET A 151 -6.45 -6.86 -3.82
CA MET A 151 -5.31 -7.63 -3.29
C MET A 151 -4.42 -8.21 -4.40
N VAL A 152 -5.00 -8.66 -5.51
CA VAL A 152 -4.24 -9.12 -6.68
C VAL A 152 -3.48 -7.97 -7.34
N SER A 153 -4.11 -6.81 -7.49
CA SER A 153 -3.44 -5.60 -8.01
C SER A 153 -2.28 -5.17 -7.14
N GLU A 154 -2.49 -5.07 -5.82
CA GLU A 154 -1.47 -4.66 -4.85
C GLU A 154 -0.23 -5.57 -4.88
N ALA A 155 -0.43 -6.88 -5.06
CA ALA A 155 0.68 -7.82 -5.22
C ALA A 155 1.49 -7.53 -6.50
N GLY A 156 0.83 -7.09 -7.56
CA GLY A 156 1.45 -6.61 -8.80
C GLY A 156 2.28 -5.36 -8.57
N HIS A 157 1.71 -4.35 -7.90
CA HIS A 157 2.38 -3.08 -7.59
C HIS A 157 3.60 -3.28 -6.68
N TYR A 158 3.45 -4.08 -5.63
CA TYR A 158 4.56 -4.52 -4.78
C TYR A 158 5.72 -5.08 -5.62
N THR A 159 5.40 -6.00 -6.52
CA THR A 159 6.40 -6.67 -7.37
C THR A 159 7.07 -5.68 -8.33
N MET A 160 6.28 -4.78 -8.92
CA MET A 160 6.78 -3.72 -9.80
C MET A 160 7.76 -2.81 -9.06
N PHE A 161 7.42 -2.29 -7.88
CA PHE A 161 8.30 -1.39 -7.12
C PHE A 161 9.60 -2.07 -6.69
N ILE A 162 9.56 -3.31 -6.20
CA ILE A 162 10.77 -4.09 -5.90
C ILE A 162 11.61 -4.32 -7.17
N GLY A 163 10.97 -4.60 -8.30
CA GLY A 163 11.63 -4.77 -9.59
C GLY A 163 12.37 -3.51 -10.04
N LEU A 164 11.71 -2.35 -9.95
CA LEU A 164 12.31 -1.04 -10.25
C LEU A 164 13.48 -0.73 -9.29
N ALA A 165 13.32 -0.98 -7.99
CA ALA A 165 14.38 -0.75 -7.02
C ALA A 165 15.63 -1.59 -7.32
N ARG A 166 15.46 -2.87 -7.68
CA ARG A 166 16.56 -3.75 -8.11
C ARG A 166 17.20 -3.29 -9.41
N LYS A 167 16.39 -2.87 -10.39
CA LYS A 167 16.88 -2.38 -11.69
C LYS A 167 17.76 -1.15 -11.53
N TYR A 168 17.34 -0.23 -10.68
CA TYR A 168 18.07 1.00 -10.39
C TYR A 168 18.99 0.86 -9.20
N ALA A 169 19.44 -0.32 -8.78
CA ALA A 169 20.22 -0.44 -7.54
C ALA A 169 21.63 0.20 -7.61
N ASP A 170 22.29 0.19 -8.78
CA ASP A 170 23.71 0.57 -9.01
C ASP A 170 24.62 0.52 -7.76
N GLY A 171 24.97 -0.69 -7.32
CA GLY A 171 25.86 -0.92 -6.18
C GLY A 171 25.20 -0.88 -4.79
N ILE A 172 23.89 -0.63 -4.70
CA ILE A 172 23.12 -0.67 -3.45
C ILE A 172 22.54 -2.07 -3.23
N ASP A 173 22.70 -2.59 -2.01
CA ASP A 173 22.15 -3.88 -1.62
C ASP A 173 20.65 -3.75 -1.28
N VAL A 174 19.82 -3.89 -2.33
CA VAL A 174 18.36 -3.79 -2.24
C VAL A 174 17.76 -4.84 -1.31
N GLU A 175 18.29 -6.07 -1.29
CA GLU A 175 17.74 -7.14 -0.45
C GLU A 175 18.03 -6.88 1.03
N LYS A 176 19.23 -6.38 1.35
CA LYS A 176 19.55 -5.93 2.70
C LYS A 176 18.64 -4.77 3.10
N ARG A 177 18.52 -3.75 2.26
CA ARG A 177 17.69 -2.57 2.59
C ARG A 177 16.21 -2.93 2.74
N TRP A 178 15.69 -3.82 1.90
CA TRP A 178 14.34 -4.33 2.02
C TRP A 178 14.12 -5.13 3.32
N LYS A 179 15.11 -5.93 3.74
CA LYS A 179 15.06 -6.63 5.02
C LYS A 179 15.00 -5.66 6.20
N GLU A 180 15.73 -4.55 6.13
CA GLU A 180 15.67 -3.48 7.14
C GLU A 180 14.28 -2.83 7.19
N PHE A 181 13.66 -2.56 6.03
CA PHE A 181 12.27 -2.09 5.95
C PHE A 181 11.31 -3.08 6.61
N LEU A 182 11.40 -4.38 6.29
CA LEU A 182 10.57 -5.42 6.91
C LEU A 182 10.76 -5.52 8.43
N GLU A 183 11.97 -5.25 8.93
CA GLU A 183 12.26 -5.20 10.37
C GLU A 183 11.69 -3.98 11.06
N TYR A 184 11.72 -2.84 10.38
CA TYR A 184 11.16 -1.60 10.89
C TYR A 184 9.64 -1.64 10.87
N GLU A 185 9.04 -2.04 9.75
CA GLU A 185 7.58 -2.15 9.58
C GLU A 185 6.95 -3.09 10.62
N ALA A 186 7.61 -4.22 10.92
CA ALA A 186 7.16 -5.14 11.95
C ALA A 186 7.07 -4.51 13.34
N LYS A 187 7.82 -3.45 13.63
CA LYS A 187 7.70 -2.68 14.88
C LYS A 187 6.58 -1.67 14.79
N VAL A 188 6.48 -0.98 13.65
CA VAL A 188 5.47 0.06 13.39
C VAL A 188 4.06 -0.55 13.45
N ILE A 189 3.80 -1.64 12.72
CA ILE A 189 2.46 -2.23 12.57
C ILE A 189 1.84 -2.69 13.90
N GLN A 190 2.65 -2.97 14.93
CA GLN A 190 2.16 -3.32 16.28
C GLN A 190 1.37 -2.18 16.95
N ASN A 191 1.57 -0.94 16.50
CA ASN A 191 0.87 0.22 17.00
C ASN A 191 -0.50 0.43 16.34
N TYR A 192 -0.76 -0.22 15.19
CA TYR A 192 -1.90 0.02 14.32
C TYR A 192 -2.86 -1.19 14.25
N GLY A 193 -3.99 -1.01 13.57
CA GLY A 193 -5.05 -2.02 13.45
C GLY A 193 -6.09 -1.89 14.57
N LYS A 194 -6.22 -0.67 15.12
CA LYS A 194 -7.14 -0.36 16.22
C LYS A 194 -8.16 0.71 15.82
N SER A 195 -7.91 1.40 14.71
CA SER A 195 -8.79 2.42 14.15
C SER A 195 -9.32 1.96 12.79
N GLU A 196 -10.46 2.51 12.41
CA GLU A 196 -11.20 2.23 11.17
C GLU A 196 -10.55 2.83 9.90
N THR A 197 -9.26 2.56 9.71
CA THR A 197 -8.45 2.97 8.55
C THR A 197 -7.72 1.78 7.92
N ILE A 198 -7.35 1.87 6.64
CA ILE A 198 -6.70 0.80 5.88
C ILE A 198 -5.34 0.45 6.44
N HIS A 199 -4.55 1.37 6.99
CA HIS A 199 -3.25 1.06 7.60
C HIS A 199 -3.23 1.13 9.13
N GLY A 200 -4.39 1.44 9.73
CA GLY A 200 -4.81 1.04 11.08
C GLY A 200 -4.81 2.12 12.14
#